data_AF-A0A377Q903-F1
#
_entry.id   AF-A0A377Q903-F1
#
_cell.length_a   1.000
_cell.length_b   1.000
_cell.length_c   1.000
_cell.angle_alpha   90.00
_cell.angle_beta   90.00
_cell.angle_gamma   90.00
#
_symmetry.space_group_name_H-M   'P 1'
#
loop_
_entity.id
_entity.type
_entity.pdbx_description
1 polymer ?
#
loop_
_entity_poly.entity_id
_entity_poly.type
_entity_poly.pdbx_seq_one_letter_code
_entity_poly.pdbx_strand_id
1 'polypeptide(L)'
;MRKIILLSILVLSACSSTPTRTKVSSPASKSLSNIQAAGAGREIVMYALGLLDVSYQFGGNNPEAGLDCSGMVSFVYKNAVGAVLPHNAAQIASLARPVASDQLQAGDLVFFNTLGRSFSHMGIYLGDGRFIHAPSSKGKIRVESLSTPYFAQRFEGGRSLLALNP
;
A
#
# COMPACT_ATOMS: atom_id res chain seq x y z
N MET A 1 6.64 38.15 77.79
CA MET A 1 7.18 38.05 76.40
C MET A 1 6.06 37.57 75.49
N ARG A 2 5.74 38.37 74.47
CA ARG A 2 4.66 38.16 73.48
C ARG A 2 4.95 36.94 72.60
N LYS A 3 3.99 36.03 72.44
CA LYS A 3 3.85 35.19 71.22
C LYS A 3 2.38 34.99 70.91
N ILE A 4 1.91 35.73 69.92
CA ILE A 4 0.62 35.59 69.24
C ILE A 4 0.77 34.40 68.29
N ILE A 5 -0.06 33.37 68.44
CA ILE A 5 -0.16 32.28 67.45
C ILE A 5 -1.39 32.58 66.59
N LEU A 6 -1.14 33.22 65.45
CA LEU A 6 -2.03 33.16 64.29
C LEU A 6 -1.79 31.80 63.64
N LEU A 7 -2.83 30.97 63.52
CA LEU A 7 -2.80 29.85 62.58
C LEU A 7 -3.96 30.00 61.59
N SER A 8 -3.55 30.43 60.41
CA SER A 8 -4.31 30.72 59.20
C SER A 8 -5.17 29.54 58.75
N ILE A 9 -6.43 29.81 58.45
CA ILE A 9 -7.35 28.89 57.76
C ILE A 9 -6.89 28.78 56.30
N LEU A 10 -6.41 27.60 55.92
CA LEU A 10 -5.98 27.29 54.57
C LEU A 10 -7.21 26.88 53.75
N VAL A 11 -7.72 27.79 52.92
CA VAL A 11 -8.80 27.51 51.97
C VAL A 11 -8.19 26.80 50.75
N LEU A 12 -8.42 25.49 50.62
CA LEU A 12 -8.07 24.75 49.40
C LEU A 12 -9.11 25.07 48.31
N SER A 13 -8.79 26.03 47.43
CA SER A 13 -9.48 26.16 46.13
C SER A 13 -8.94 25.11 45.17
N ALA A 14 -9.73 24.07 44.92
CA ALA A 14 -9.47 23.10 43.86
C ALA A 14 -9.92 23.69 42.51
N CYS A 15 -8.97 24.11 41.67
CA CYS A 15 -9.24 24.44 40.27
C CYS A 15 -9.41 23.13 39.48
N SER A 16 -10.66 22.80 39.11
CA SER A 16 -10.95 21.71 38.18
C SER A 16 -10.71 22.21 36.75
N SER A 17 -9.53 21.95 36.21
CA SER A 17 -9.22 22.20 34.80
C SER A 17 -9.49 20.92 34.01
N THR A 18 -10.53 20.91 33.19
CA THR A 18 -10.79 19.81 32.25
C THR A 18 -9.67 19.73 31.21
N PRO A 19 -9.09 18.54 30.94
CA PRO A 19 -8.11 18.43 29.88
C PRO A 19 -8.82 18.58 28.53
N THR A 20 -8.44 19.60 27.75
CA THR A 20 -8.84 19.71 26.35
C THR A 20 -8.32 18.47 25.62
N ARG A 21 -9.25 17.59 25.23
CA ARG A 21 -8.97 16.43 24.40
C ARG A 21 -8.45 16.94 23.05
N THR A 22 -7.13 17.00 22.90
CA THR A 22 -6.49 17.15 21.59
C THR A 22 -7.07 16.07 20.68
N LYS A 23 -7.72 16.50 19.60
CA LYS A 23 -8.19 15.63 18.52
C LYS A 23 -6.94 15.07 17.86
N VAL A 24 -6.42 13.97 18.39
CA VAL A 24 -5.36 13.19 17.75
C VAL A 24 -5.96 12.74 16.43
N SER A 25 -5.56 13.38 15.34
CA SER A 25 -5.82 12.90 13.99
C SER A 25 -5.31 11.47 13.93
N SER A 26 -6.23 10.51 13.92
CA SER A 26 -5.94 9.10 13.75
C SER A 26 -5.00 8.93 12.56
N PRO A 27 -3.95 8.09 12.67
CA PRO A 27 -3.09 7.82 11.53
C PRO A 27 -3.99 7.31 10.39
N ALA A 28 -3.78 7.84 9.18
CA ALA A 28 -4.51 7.46 7.98
C ALA A 28 -4.76 5.95 7.98
N SER A 29 -6.02 5.58 8.21
CA SER A 29 -6.39 4.19 8.46
C SER A 29 -6.03 3.36 7.23
N LYS A 30 -5.43 2.20 7.47
CA LYS A 30 -5.24 1.09 6.53
C LYS A 30 -6.58 0.48 6.08
N SER A 31 -7.61 1.31 5.90
CA SER A 31 -8.95 0.87 5.55
C SER A 31 -9.02 0.59 4.07
N LEU A 32 -9.23 -0.67 3.71
CA LEU A 32 -9.47 -1.12 2.33
C LEU A 32 -10.93 -0.93 1.91
N SER A 33 -11.78 -0.40 2.81
CA SER A 33 -13.23 -0.22 2.61
C SER A 33 -13.61 0.69 1.44
N ASN A 34 -12.70 1.53 0.97
CA ASN A 34 -12.97 2.55 -0.05
C ASN A 34 -12.39 2.20 -1.43
N ILE A 35 -11.90 0.97 -1.64
CA ILE A 35 -11.39 0.58 -2.96
C ILE A 35 -12.55 0.50 -3.94
N GLN A 36 -12.66 1.48 -4.85
CA GLN A 36 -13.56 1.40 -6.01
C GLN A 36 -12.89 0.61 -7.14
N ALA A 37 -13.32 -0.65 -7.33
CA ALA A 37 -12.91 -1.51 -8.43
C ALA A 37 -14.14 -2.11 -9.12
N ALA A 38 -14.06 -2.32 -10.43
CA ALA A 38 -15.13 -2.89 -11.25
C ALA A 38 -14.59 -3.93 -12.24
N GLY A 39 -15.45 -4.82 -12.72
CA GLY A 39 -15.10 -5.85 -13.71
C GLY A 39 -13.84 -6.63 -13.33
N ALA A 40 -12.93 -6.80 -14.29
CA ALA A 40 -11.64 -7.46 -14.12
C ALA A 40 -10.77 -6.84 -12.99
N GLY A 41 -10.80 -5.51 -12.83
CA GLY A 41 -10.04 -4.82 -11.80
C GLY A 41 -10.44 -5.24 -10.39
N ARG A 42 -11.74 -5.51 -10.16
CA ARG A 42 -12.23 -6.01 -8.87
C ARG A 42 -11.67 -7.38 -8.54
N GLU A 43 -11.69 -8.32 -9.50
CA GLU A 43 -11.15 -9.67 -9.28
C GLU A 43 -9.65 -9.63 -9.00
N ILE A 44 -8.90 -8.83 -9.77
CA ILE A 44 -7.45 -8.62 -9.58
C ILE A 44 -7.16 -8.10 -8.17
N VAL A 45 -7.90 -7.09 -7.71
CA VAL A 45 -7.74 -6.53 -6.36
C VAL A 45 -8.04 -7.58 -5.29
N MET A 46 -9.14 -8.34 -5.43
CA MET A 46 -9.53 -9.36 -4.45
C MET A 46 -8.46 -10.44 -4.30
N TYR A 47 -7.96 -10.97 -5.41
CA TYR A 47 -6.86 -11.93 -5.39
C TYR A 47 -5.58 -11.35 -4.79
N ALA A 48 -5.24 -10.11 -5.16
CA ALA A 48 -4.04 -9.47 -4.61
C ALA A 48 -4.12 -9.28 -3.10
N LEU A 49 -5.27 -8.82 -2.58
CA LEU A 49 -5.49 -8.67 -1.14
C LEU A 49 -5.46 -10.00 -0.38
N GLY A 50 -5.89 -11.09 -1.02
CA GLY A 50 -5.76 -12.45 -0.46
C GLY A 50 -4.31 -12.91 -0.26
N LEU A 51 -3.33 -12.23 -0.87
CA LEU A 51 -1.91 -12.54 -0.73
C LEU A 51 -1.21 -11.73 0.36
N LEU A 52 -1.93 -10.90 1.13
CA LEU A 52 -1.35 -10.19 2.25
C LEU A 52 -0.61 -11.15 3.19
N ASP A 53 0.54 -10.71 3.69
CA ASP A 53 1.42 -11.45 4.58
C ASP A 53 2.15 -12.68 3.99
N VAL A 54 1.93 -13.03 2.72
CA VAL A 54 2.76 -14.01 2.00
C VAL A 54 4.20 -13.51 1.91
N SER A 55 5.16 -14.40 2.19
CA SER A 55 6.58 -14.07 2.23
C SER A 55 7.13 -13.74 0.84
N TYR A 56 8.08 -12.80 0.78
CA TYR A 56 8.83 -12.57 -0.45
C TYR A 56 9.81 -13.71 -0.71
N GLN A 57 9.90 -14.15 -1.96
CA GLN A 57 10.95 -15.07 -2.43
C GLN A 57 11.43 -14.61 -3.81
N PHE A 58 12.74 -14.38 -3.98
CA PHE A 58 13.30 -14.00 -5.28
C PHE A 58 13.10 -15.13 -6.29
N GLY A 59 12.53 -14.82 -7.47
CA GLY A 59 12.12 -15.80 -8.47
C GLY A 59 10.87 -16.60 -8.07
N GLY A 60 10.22 -16.25 -6.95
CA GLY A 60 9.07 -16.97 -6.41
C GLY A 60 7.80 -16.71 -7.20
N ASN A 61 7.04 -17.77 -7.49
CA ASN A 61 5.82 -17.76 -8.30
C ASN A 61 4.65 -18.55 -7.68
N ASN A 62 4.81 -19.02 -6.44
CA ASN A 62 3.78 -19.76 -5.70
C ASN A 62 3.64 -19.19 -4.28
N PRO A 63 2.42 -18.94 -3.77
CA PRO A 63 2.23 -18.32 -2.46
C PRO A 63 2.82 -19.12 -1.29
N GLU A 64 2.88 -20.45 -1.38
CA GLU A 64 3.32 -21.33 -0.31
C GLU A 64 4.83 -21.22 -0.04
N ALA A 65 5.66 -21.14 -1.09
CA ALA A 65 7.10 -20.92 -0.98
C ALA A 65 7.48 -19.43 -1.02
N GLY A 66 6.57 -18.56 -1.46
CA GLY A 66 6.74 -17.12 -1.53
C GLY A 66 6.78 -16.58 -2.96
N LEU A 67 6.58 -15.26 -3.07
CA LEU A 67 6.43 -14.55 -4.34
C LEU A 67 7.42 -13.39 -4.46
N ASP A 68 7.95 -13.12 -5.65
CA ASP A 68 8.54 -11.82 -5.94
C ASP A 68 7.51 -10.86 -6.56
N CYS A 69 7.93 -9.65 -6.92
CA CYS A 69 7.01 -8.63 -7.42
C CYS A 69 6.31 -9.07 -8.72
N SER A 70 7.04 -9.60 -9.68
CA SER A 70 6.48 -10.13 -10.93
C SER A 70 5.72 -11.43 -10.73
N GLY A 71 6.20 -12.34 -9.90
CA GLY A 71 5.55 -13.60 -9.60
C GLY A 71 4.21 -13.41 -8.90
N MET A 72 4.11 -12.43 -7.98
CA MET A 72 2.85 -12.02 -7.37
C MET A 72 1.86 -11.53 -8.42
N VAL A 73 2.28 -10.64 -9.33
CA VAL A 73 1.41 -10.10 -10.38
C VAL A 73 0.97 -11.19 -11.34
N SER A 74 1.89 -12.03 -11.81
CA SER A 74 1.56 -13.16 -12.70
C SER A 74 0.60 -14.16 -12.03
N PHE A 75 0.78 -14.44 -10.73
CA PHE A 75 -0.16 -15.26 -9.97
C PHE A 75 -1.55 -14.62 -9.90
N VAL A 76 -1.63 -13.34 -9.53
CA VAL A 76 -2.92 -12.64 -9.43
C VAL A 76 -3.64 -12.61 -10.78
N TYR A 77 -2.97 -12.20 -11.84
CA TYR A 77 -3.59 -12.09 -13.18
C TYR A 77 -4.03 -13.45 -13.73
N LYS A 78 -3.23 -14.51 -13.51
CA LYS A 78 -3.61 -15.86 -13.92
C LYS A 78 -4.89 -16.31 -13.22
N ASN A 79 -5.02 -16.10 -11.91
CA ASN A 79 -6.15 -16.60 -11.15
C ASN A 79 -7.39 -15.69 -11.23
N ALA A 80 -7.20 -14.38 -11.33
CA ALA A 80 -8.29 -13.42 -11.39
C ALA A 80 -8.95 -13.35 -12.78
N VAL A 81 -8.15 -13.42 -13.84
CA VAL A 81 -8.62 -13.14 -15.21
C VAL A 81 -8.08 -14.11 -16.27
N GLY A 82 -7.38 -15.18 -15.86
CA GLY A 82 -6.85 -16.19 -16.79
C GLY A 82 -5.64 -15.75 -17.62
N ALA A 83 -5.07 -14.56 -17.37
CA ALA A 83 -3.98 -14.02 -18.16
C ALA A 83 -2.62 -14.61 -17.75
N VAL A 84 -1.89 -15.16 -18.71
CA VAL A 84 -0.54 -15.70 -18.50
C VAL A 84 0.50 -14.62 -18.78
N LEU A 85 1.18 -14.17 -17.74
CA LEU A 85 2.19 -13.11 -17.80
C LEU A 85 3.61 -13.66 -17.63
N PRO A 86 4.62 -13.05 -18.26
CA PRO A 86 6.01 -13.42 -18.04
C PRO A 86 6.44 -13.13 -16.59
N HIS A 87 7.43 -13.86 -16.08
CA HIS A 87 8.00 -13.63 -14.75
C HIS A 87 9.10 -12.55 -14.80
N ASN A 88 8.76 -11.36 -15.27
CA ASN A 88 9.70 -10.23 -15.34
C ASN A 88 8.94 -8.90 -15.43
N ALA A 89 9.19 -7.99 -14.48
CA ALA A 89 8.50 -6.70 -14.42
C ALA A 89 8.69 -5.84 -15.68
N ALA A 90 9.89 -5.79 -16.26
CA ALA A 90 10.14 -5.01 -17.48
C ALA A 90 9.44 -5.59 -18.71
N GLN A 91 9.37 -6.91 -18.84
CA GLN A 91 8.60 -7.57 -19.91
C GLN A 91 7.10 -7.31 -19.74
N ILE A 92 6.55 -7.41 -18.52
CA ILE A 92 5.15 -7.06 -18.27
C ILE A 92 4.91 -5.58 -18.60
N ALA A 93 5.82 -4.68 -18.25
CA ALA A 93 5.73 -3.27 -18.61
C ALA A 93 5.62 -3.08 -20.12
N SER A 94 6.42 -3.81 -20.93
CA SER A 94 6.35 -3.72 -22.40
C SER A 94 5.04 -4.23 -23.01
N LEU A 95 4.36 -5.17 -22.36
CA LEU A 95 3.05 -5.68 -22.78
C LEU A 95 1.89 -4.75 -22.36
N ALA A 96 2.08 -3.99 -21.29
CA ALA A 96 1.06 -3.12 -20.72
C ALA A 96 1.02 -1.73 -21.35
N ARG A 97 -0.17 -1.21 -21.58
CA ARG A 97 -0.40 0.14 -22.14
C ARG A 97 -0.13 1.19 -21.06
N PRO A 98 0.63 2.27 -21.34
CA PRO A 98 0.79 3.38 -20.41
C PRO A 98 -0.55 4.03 -20.01
N VAL A 99 -0.65 4.43 -18.74
CA VAL A 99 -1.79 5.15 -18.15
C VAL A 99 -1.27 6.35 -17.37
N ALA A 100 -1.91 7.50 -17.56
CA ALA A 100 -1.59 8.70 -16.80
C ALA A 100 -1.93 8.49 -15.31
N SER A 101 -1.16 9.08 -14.40
CA SER A 101 -1.29 8.79 -12.96
C SER A 101 -2.64 9.18 -12.37
N ASP A 102 -3.28 10.21 -12.93
CA ASP A 102 -4.63 10.67 -12.61
C ASP A 102 -5.74 9.80 -13.21
N GLN A 103 -5.40 8.90 -14.14
CA GLN A 103 -6.30 7.96 -14.79
C GLN A 103 -6.14 6.52 -14.28
N LEU A 104 -5.26 6.29 -13.31
CA LEU A 104 -5.04 4.97 -12.72
C LEU A 104 -6.31 4.42 -12.09
N GLN A 105 -6.66 3.19 -12.44
CA GLN A 105 -7.81 2.47 -11.92
C GLN A 105 -7.37 1.28 -11.07
N ALA A 106 -8.17 0.90 -10.08
CA ALA A 106 -7.88 -0.26 -9.26
C ALA A 106 -7.76 -1.53 -10.13
N GLY A 107 -6.64 -2.24 -9.99
CA GLY A 107 -6.24 -3.34 -10.87
C GLY A 107 -5.24 -2.96 -11.96
N ASP A 108 -4.93 -1.68 -12.15
CA ASP A 108 -3.78 -1.26 -12.97
C ASP A 108 -2.46 -1.61 -12.28
N LEU A 109 -1.37 -1.55 -13.04
CA LEU A 109 -0.02 -1.81 -12.58
C LEU A 109 0.74 -0.51 -12.36
N VAL A 110 1.51 -0.46 -11.28
CA VAL A 110 2.45 0.63 -10.99
C VAL A 110 3.87 0.10 -11.03
N PHE A 111 4.78 0.87 -11.62
CA PHE A 111 6.17 0.44 -11.79
C PHE A 111 7.16 1.42 -11.17
N PHE A 112 8.31 0.87 -10.75
CA PHE A 112 9.33 1.64 -10.07
C PHE A 112 10.76 1.20 -10.43
N ASN A 113 11.69 2.14 -10.29
CA ASN A 113 13.12 1.90 -10.32
C ASN A 113 13.68 1.77 -8.89
N THR A 114 13.68 0.54 -8.35
CA THR A 114 14.23 0.26 -7.01
C THR A 114 15.63 -0.34 -7.04
N LEU A 115 16.07 -0.83 -8.20
CA LEU A 115 17.36 -1.54 -8.37
C LEU A 115 18.31 -0.83 -9.34
N GLY A 116 18.13 0.47 -9.60
CA GLY A 116 19.00 1.25 -10.50
C GLY A 116 18.79 0.96 -11.99
N ARG A 117 17.71 0.29 -12.36
CA ARG A 117 17.30 0.03 -13.75
C ARG A 117 15.79 0.17 -13.89
N SER A 118 15.35 0.55 -15.09
CA SER A 118 13.94 0.81 -15.36
C SER A 118 13.08 -0.45 -15.22
N PHE A 119 11.86 -0.24 -14.69
CA PHE A 119 10.86 -1.25 -14.41
C PHE A 119 11.40 -2.42 -13.57
N SER A 120 12.26 -2.11 -12.60
CA SER A 120 12.87 -3.13 -11.72
C SER A 120 11.95 -3.62 -10.62
N HIS A 121 10.86 -2.90 -10.34
CA HIS A 121 9.84 -3.28 -9.38
C HIS A 121 8.44 -2.96 -9.90
N MET A 122 7.44 -3.67 -9.40
CA MET A 122 6.05 -3.42 -9.72
C MET A 122 5.09 -3.77 -8.57
N GLY A 123 3.86 -3.30 -8.69
CA GLY A 123 2.74 -3.65 -7.82
C GLY A 123 1.40 -3.43 -8.52
N ILE A 124 0.32 -3.81 -7.85
CA ILE A 124 -1.06 -3.63 -8.32
C ILE A 124 -1.65 -2.41 -7.62
N TYR A 125 -2.15 -1.46 -8.39
CA TYR A 125 -2.82 -0.26 -7.90
C TYR A 125 -4.16 -0.61 -7.27
N LEU A 126 -4.45 -0.03 -6.12
CA LEU A 126 -5.67 -0.26 -5.35
C LEU A 126 -6.62 0.93 -5.36
N GLY A 127 -6.25 2.05 -5.99
CA GLY A 127 -6.94 3.33 -5.82
C GLY A 127 -6.32 4.18 -4.70
N ASP A 128 -6.70 5.46 -4.66
CA ASP A 128 -6.27 6.43 -3.64
C ASP A 128 -4.75 6.56 -3.45
N GLY A 129 -3.97 6.40 -4.52
CA GLY A 129 -2.51 6.44 -4.43
C GLY A 129 -1.90 5.26 -3.68
N ARG A 130 -2.63 4.15 -3.51
CA ARG A 130 -2.18 2.94 -2.82
C ARG A 130 -1.94 1.80 -3.79
N PHE A 131 -1.00 0.93 -3.43
CA PHE A 131 -0.69 -0.26 -4.22
C PHE A 131 -0.24 -1.41 -3.32
N ILE A 132 -0.46 -2.63 -3.78
CA ILE A 132 0.01 -3.86 -3.13
C ILE A 132 1.20 -4.43 -3.92
N HIS A 133 2.21 -4.89 -3.19
CA HIS A 133 3.43 -5.44 -3.80
C HIS A 133 4.14 -6.43 -2.89
N ALA A 134 4.94 -7.33 -3.49
CA ALA A 134 5.96 -8.10 -2.80
C ALA A 134 7.26 -7.27 -2.75
N PRO A 135 7.75 -6.84 -1.57
CA PRO A 135 8.71 -5.73 -1.46
C PRO A 135 10.19 -6.11 -1.68
N SER A 136 10.70 -7.11 -0.96
CA SER A 136 12.10 -7.56 -0.98
C SER A 136 12.31 -8.74 -0.03
N SER A 137 13.51 -9.36 -0.05
CA SER A 137 13.86 -10.64 0.61
C SER A 137 13.57 -10.78 2.10
N LYS A 138 13.34 -9.69 2.85
CA LYS A 138 13.00 -9.74 4.28
C LYS A 138 11.56 -9.30 4.57
N GLY A 139 10.78 -9.03 3.53
CA GLY A 139 9.43 -8.52 3.64
C GLY A 139 8.37 -9.54 3.27
N LYS A 140 7.13 -9.12 3.51
CA LYS A 140 5.91 -9.80 3.12
C LYS A 140 5.11 -8.89 2.18
N ILE A 141 4.24 -9.49 1.39
CA ILE A 141 3.28 -8.76 0.56
C ILE A 141 2.46 -7.81 1.45
N ARG A 142 2.43 -6.54 1.05
CA ARG A 142 1.79 -5.47 1.82
C ARG A 142 1.33 -4.33 0.93
N VAL A 143 0.51 -3.46 1.50
CA VAL A 143 0.06 -2.22 0.87
C VAL A 143 0.99 -1.07 1.27
N GLU A 144 1.38 -0.27 0.29
CA GLU A 144 2.16 0.95 0.43
C GLU A 144 1.48 2.11 -0.33
N SER A 145 1.96 3.33 -0.10
CA SER A 145 1.48 4.52 -0.80
C SER A 145 2.50 5.04 -1.81
N LEU A 146 2.02 5.46 -2.97
CA LEU A 146 2.81 6.14 -4.00
C LEU A 146 3.40 7.46 -3.49
N SER A 147 2.76 8.10 -2.50
CA SER A 147 3.25 9.36 -1.92
C SER A 147 4.34 9.17 -0.86
N THR A 148 4.64 7.93 -0.45
CA THR A 148 5.78 7.67 0.44
C THR A 148 7.07 8.11 -0.27
N PRO A 149 7.96 8.90 0.35
CA PRO A 149 9.13 9.48 -0.32
C PRO A 149 9.98 8.47 -1.10
N TYR A 150 10.14 7.27 -0.56
CA TYR A 150 10.86 6.18 -1.23
C TYR A 150 10.24 5.80 -2.58
N PHE A 151 8.92 5.64 -2.66
CA PHE A 151 8.22 5.25 -3.88
C PHE A 151 8.00 6.43 -4.81
N ALA A 152 7.68 7.61 -4.28
CA ALA A 152 7.49 8.83 -5.08
C ALA A 152 8.72 9.15 -5.93
N GLN A 153 9.93 9.03 -5.37
CA GLN A 153 11.19 9.25 -6.09
C GLN A 153 11.52 8.19 -7.14
N ARG A 154 10.90 7.02 -7.05
CA ARG A 154 11.22 5.84 -7.87
C ARG A 154 10.10 5.49 -8.85
N PHE A 155 8.98 6.20 -8.81
CA PHE A 155 7.82 5.89 -9.63
C PHE A 155 8.11 6.20 -11.10
N GLU A 156 7.93 5.18 -11.95
CA GLU A 156 8.18 5.27 -13.39
C GLU A 156 6.89 5.29 -14.22
N GLY A 157 5.73 5.16 -13.57
CA GLY A 157 4.43 5.33 -14.21
C GLY A 157 3.44 4.20 -13.96
N GLY A 158 2.21 4.48 -14.37
CA GLY A 158 1.10 3.54 -14.39
C GLY A 158 0.97 2.84 -15.74
N ARG A 159 0.58 1.57 -15.75
CA ARG A 159 0.21 0.85 -16.97
C ARG A 159 -0.99 -0.04 -16.73
N SER A 160 -1.77 -0.30 -17.77
CA SER A 160 -2.96 -1.14 -17.70
C SER A 160 -2.88 -2.33 -18.64
N LEU A 161 -3.35 -3.46 -18.12
CA LEU A 161 -3.69 -4.67 -18.87
C LEU A 161 -5.21 -4.90 -18.89
N LEU A 162 -6.02 -4.05 -18.25
CA LEU A 162 -7.47 -4.23 -18.10
C LEU A 162 -8.22 -4.15 -19.44
N ALA A 163 -7.65 -3.46 -20.43
CA ALA A 163 -8.21 -3.33 -21.78
C ALA A 163 -7.77 -4.44 -22.75
N LEU A 164 -7.02 -5.45 -22.29
CA LEU A 164 -6.52 -6.54 -23.15
C LEU A 164 -7.50 -7.72 -23.30
N ASN A 165 -8.72 -7.61 -22.75
CA ASN A 165 -9.76 -8.60 -22.98
C ASN A 165 -10.72 -8.09 -24.07
N PRO A 166 -10.76 -8.72 -25.26
CA PRO A 166 -11.80 -8.46 -26.26
C PRO A 166 -13.19 -8.89 -25.79
#